data_AF-A0A9E4VHQ4-F1
#
_entry.id   AF-A0A9E4VHQ4-F1
#
_cell.length_a   1.000
_cell.length_b   1.000
_cell.length_c   1.000
_cell.angle_alpha   90.00
_cell.angle_beta   90.00
_cell.angle_gamma   90.00
#
_symmetry.space_group_name_H-M   'P 1'
#
loop_
_entity.id
_entity.type
_entity.pdbx_description
1 polymer ?
#
loop_
_entity_poly.entity_id
_entity_poly.type
_entity_poly.pdbx_seq_one_letter_code
_entity_poly.pdbx_strand_id
1 'polypeptide(L)'
;MREVNVLKMPARAGLAPSLRHAGRFALWATGLALLLWVALTTQFRDGAGFPTAQVLPPLAGGAALLIIGWAIGRGGTISALWLGVALVGQATTLQLVNAGPTVSYQHYRSLDQVLAEVNPIILAFFVFQISAVLIALAFRGRRILTWLTSSFRPWQLLLFAGAFYLFAAVVSQDIPLFITELIFAGAVQTVTLVTIVMVAWTLPEGASAAIKRRIDGIFGEREGSEQGTSARLDRFALVLAAWAVVLAALLNFFSYQQLPHVPDELAYLIQSRFYAAGTLTVPSPITPDAFEMYLMFLQSDAWFPAPPPGWPLLLSIGTMAGVPWLVNPLLAGASILLSYLLLQEIYSRRTARISVFLLAVSPWYIFLGMSFMTHMSTLTLALLAALTVARSRRTGNLWLPWIGGFALGMMALIRPMEAVTIAVILGLWAVGLGGRRLRAPAVLGLVAGTIIIGSATLAYNRTLMGDVKVFPIMAYTDQEFGVNSNALGFGPDRGIGWQLDPNPGHTPVDALINSELNTFAI
;
A
#
# COMPACT_ATOMS: atom_id res chain seq x y z
N MET A 1 -15.39 -23.99 -30.75
CA MET A 1 -14.58 -25.18 -31.09
C MET A 1 -14.22 -25.12 -32.57
N ARG A 2 -12.96 -24.81 -32.88
CA ARG A 2 -12.30 -25.14 -34.16
C ARG A 2 -10.92 -25.65 -33.76
N GLU A 3 -10.72 -26.95 -33.91
CA GLU A 3 -9.42 -27.60 -33.71
C GLU A 3 -8.44 -27.04 -34.73
N VAL A 4 -7.49 -26.22 -34.26
CA VAL A 4 -6.31 -25.88 -35.04
C VAL A 4 -5.29 -26.96 -34.74
N ASN A 5 -5.03 -27.78 -35.76
CA ASN A 5 -4.00 -28.81 -35.82
C ASN A 5 -2.69 -28.27 -35.22
N VAL A 6 -2.37 -28.73 -34.01
CA VAL A 6 -1.05 -28.55 -33.41
C VAL A 6 -0.10 -29.43 -34.21
N LEU A 7 0.71 -28.80 -35.07
CA LEU A 7 1.92 -29.40 -35.62
C LEU A 7 2.72 -30.01 -34.46
N LYS A 8 2.66 -31.34 -34.31
CA LYS A 8 3.54 -32.11 -33.43
C LYS A 8 4.97 -31.82 -33.86
N MET A 9 5.65 -30.92 -33.15
CA MET A 9 7.11 -30.83 -33.21
C MET A 9 7.68 -32.22 -32.93
N PRO A 10 8.72 -32.67 -33.67
CA PRO A 10 9.38 -33.93 -33.39
C PRO A 10 9.83 -33.96 -31.93
N ALA A 11 9.65 -35.11 -31.27
CA ALA A 11 10.09 -35.33 -29.90
C ALA A 11 11.57 -34.94 -29.78
N ARG A 12 11.86 -33.80 -29.14
CA ARG A 12 13.23 -33.38 -28.85
C ARG A 12 13.89 -34.54 -28.11
N ALA A 13 14.95 -35.10 -28.69
CA ALA A 13 15.80 -36.08 -28.04
C ALA A 13 16.19 -35.55 -26.66
N GLY A 14 15.53 -36.06 -25.63
CA GLY A 14 15.75 -35.58 -24.29
C GLY A 14 17.14 -36.03 -23.84
N LEU A 15 17.88 -35.14 -23.15
CA LEU A 15 19.16 -35.48 -22.52
C LEU A 15 19.09 -36.85 -21.83
N ALA A 16 20.16 -37.66 -21.95
CA ALA A 16 20.25 -38.95 -21.27
C ALA A 16 19.96 -38.79 -19.77
N PRO A 17 19.30 -39.75 -19.10
CA PRO A 17 18.95 -39.64 -17.69
C PRO A 17 20.15 -39.29 -16.80
N SER A 18 21.33 -39.86 -17.05
CA SER A 18 22.58 -39.55 -16.34
C SER A 18 22.98 -38.07 -16.45
N LEU A 19 22.93 -37.50 -17.66
CA LEU A 19 23.22 -36.08 -17.92
C LEU A 19 22.22 -35.15 -17.23
N ARG A 20 20.95 -35.55 -17.10
CA ARG A 20 19.97 -34.78 -16.34
C ARG A 20 20.27 -34.77 -14.85
N HIS A 21 20.63 -35.92 -14.26
CA HIS A 21 20.98 -35.99 -12.85
C HIS A 21 22.24 -35.18 -12.55
N ALA A 22 23.28 -35.31 -13.39
CA ALA A 22 24.51 -34.52 -13.27
C ALA A 22 24.22 -33.00 -13.39
N GLY A 23 23.44 -32.58 -14.39
CA GLY A 23 23.07 -31.17 -14.58
C GLY A 23 22.26 -30.60 -13.41
N ARG A 24 21.34 -31.40 -12.83
CA ARG A 24 20.58 -31.00 -11.62
C ARG A 24 21.48 -30.80 -10.42
N PHE A 25 22.36 -31.76 -10.17
CA PHE A 25 23.30 -31.69 -9.05
C PHE A 25 24.24 -30.49 -9.21
N ALA A 26 24.78 -30.27 -10.41
CA ALA A 26 25.63 -29.11 -10.69
C ALA A 26 24.91 -27.79 -10.40
N LEU A 27 23.67 -27.61 -10.89
CA LEU A 27 22.90 -26.39 -10.62
C LEU A 27 22.60 -26.20 -9.14
N TRP A 28 22.28 -27.26 -8.41
CA TRP A 28 22.01 -27.18 -6.98
C TRP A 28 23.28 -26.89 -6.16
N ALA A 29 24.39 -27.55 -6.48
CA ALA A 29 25.67 -27.31 -5.84
C ALA A 29 26.12 -25.86 -6.07
N THR A 30 26.06 -25.36 -7.31
CA THR A 30 26.40 -23.97 -7.63
C THR A 30 25.45 -22.99 -6.97
N GLY A 31 24.14 -23.26 -7.00
CA GLY A 31 23.14 -22.40 -6.36
C GLY A 31 23.35 -22.28 -4.85
N LEU A 32 23.59 -23.41 -4.17
CA LEU A 32 23.88 -23.44 -2.74
C LEU A 32 25.24 -22.79 -2.42
N ALA A 33 26.25 -23.01 -3.25
CA ALA A 33 27.56 -22.37 -3.09
C ALA A 33 27.46 -20.84 -3.20
N LEU A 34 26.65 -20.31 -4.12
CA LEU A 34 26.39 -18.87 -4.22
C LEU A 34 25.68 -18.34 -2.97
N LEU A 35 24.66 -19.04 -2.47
CA LEU A 35 23.97 -18.62 -1.25
C LEU A 35 24.89 -18.64 -0.02
N LEU A 36 25.73 -19.68 0.11
CA LEU A 36 26.72 -19.78 1.18
C LEU A 36 27.80 -18.71 1.05
N TRP A 37 28.29 -18.45 -0.16
CA TRP A 37 29.25 -17.37 -0.43
C TRP A 37 28.70 -16.02 0.01
N VAL A 38 27.45 -15.71 -0.32
CA VAL A 38 26.78 -14.48 0.10
C VAL A 38 26.56 -14.40 1.61
N ALA A 39 26.27 -15.52 2.26
CA ALA A 39 26.06 -15.57 3.71
C ALA A 39 27.37 -15.41 4.49
N LEU A 40 28.48 -15.94 3.96
CA LEU A 40 29.77 -16.05 4.66
C LEU A 40 30.74 -14.92 4.34
N THR A 41 30.56 -14.18 3.24
CA THR A 41 31.49 -13.11 2.85
C THR A 41 31.05 -11.74 3.35
N THR A 42 32.03 -10.96 3.80
CA THR A 42 31.83 -9.59 4.30
C THR A 42 31.66 -8.56 3.18
N GLN A 43 32.03 -8.88 1.94
CA GLN A 43 31.95 -7.97 0.79
C GLN A 43 30.52 -7.49 0.46
N PHE A 44 29.49 -8.23 0.90
CA PHE A 44 28.08 -7.87 0.73
C PHE A 44 27.49 -7.22 1.99
N ARG A 45 28.35 -6.75 2.89
CA ARG A 45 27.96 -6.11 4.15
C ARG A 45 28.58 -4.71 4.24
N ASP A 46 27.87 -3.79 4.89
CA ASP A 46 28.40 -2.49 5.22
C ASP A 46 29.35 -2.55 6.43
N GLY A 47 29.88 -1.40 6.84
CA GLY A 47 30.80 -1.31 7.99
C GLY A 47 30.19 -1.74 9.33
N ALA A 48 28.85 -1.82 9.43
CA ALA A 48 28.13 -2.29 10.61
C ALA A 48 27.69 -3.77 10.49
N GLY A 49 27.99 -4.43 9.38
CA GLY A 49 27.66 -5.83 9.15
C GLY A 49 26.25 -6.05 8.59
N PHE A 50 25.54 -5.01 8.15
CA PHE A 50 24.22 -5.13 7.50
C PHE A 50 24.34 -5.43 6.01
N PRO A 51 23.42 -6.22 5.41
CA PRO A 51 23.42 -6.49 3.97
C PRO A 51 23.32 -5.22 3.12
N THR A 52 24.22 -5.08 2.14
CA THR A 52 24.13 -4.03 1.12
C THR A 52 23.27 -4.50 -0.06
N ALA A 53 22.82 -3.58 -0.92
CA ALA A 53 22.04 -3.91 -2.11
C ALA A 53 22.75 -4.91 -3.05
N GLN A 54 24.09 -4.97 -3.03
CA GLN A 54 24.91 -5.90 -3.83
C GLN A 54 24.69 -7.38 -3.46
N VAL A 55 24.04 -7.65 -2.32
CA VAL A 55 23.64 -9.00 -1.91
C VAL A 55 22.59 -9.62 -2.83
N LEU A 56 21.76 -8.79 -3.48
CA LEU A 56 20.56 -9.24 -4.19
C LEU A 56 20.86 -10.06 -5.47
N PRO A 57 21.74 -9.62 -6.40
CA PRO A 57 22.02 -10.39 -7.60
C PRO A 57 22.51 -11.83 -7.35
N PRO A 58 23.50 -12.09 -6.47
CA PRO A 58 23.94 -13.46 -6.21
C PRO A 58 22.91 -14.29 -5.42
N LEU A 59 22.10 -13.69 -4.54
CA LEU A 59 20.97 -14.38 -3.91
C LEU A 59 19.93 -14.82 -4.94
N ALA A 60 19.53 -13.92 -5.83
CA ALA A 60 18.58 -14.20 -6.91
C ALA A 60 19.14 -15.25 -7.89
N GLY A 61 20.42 -15.17 -8.22
CA GLY A 61 21.12 -16.16 -9.04
C GLY A 61 21.12 -17.55 -8.38
N GLY A 62 21.47 -17.63 -7.09
CA GLY A 62 21.44 -18.87 -6.32
C GLY A 62 20.03 -19.50 -6.29
N ALA A 63 19.01 -18.71 -5.99
CA ALA A 63 17.61 -19.15 -5.99
C ALA A 63 17.14 -19.60 -7.39
N ALA A 64 17.50 -18.86 -8.44
CA ALA A 64 17.18 -19.22 -9.83
C ALA A 64 17.77 -20.59 -10.21
N LEU A 65 19.04 -20.84 -9.89
CA LEU A 65 19.70 -22.12 -10.18
C LEU A 65 19.02 -23.29 -9.44
N LEU A 66 18.62 -23.09 -8.18
CA LEU A 66 17.89 -24.09 -7.40
C LEU A 66 16.54 -24.44 -8.05
N ILE A 67 15.77 -23.43 -8.46
CA ILE A 67 14.48 -23.58 -9.14
C ILE A 67 14.65 -24.30 -10.48
N ILE A 68 15.64 -23.91 -11.29
CA ILE A 68 15.91 -24.54 -12.58
C ILE A 68 16.33 -26.00 -12.38
N GLY A 69 17.25 -26.28 -11.46
CA GLY A 69 17.68 -27.64 -11.12
C GLY A 69 16.52 -28.52 -10.61
N TRP A 70 15.55 -27.93 -9.93
CA TRP A 70 14.34 -28.66 -9.51
C TRP A 70 13.43 -29.02 -10.69
N ALA A 71 13.32 -28.14 -11.69
CA ALA A 71 12.42 -28.31 -12.84
C ALA A 71 12.97 -29.21 -13.96
N ILE A 72 14.28 -29.40 -14.05
CA ILE A 72 14.90 -30.26 -15.06
C ILE A 72 14.31 -31.68 -15.01
N GLY A 73 13.76 -32.12 -16.14
CA GLY A 73 13.16 -33.43 -16.31
C GLY A 73 11.69 -33.53 -15.87
N ARG A 74 11.08 -32.45 -15.37
CA ARG A 74 9.68 -32.42 -14.87
C ARG A 74 8.69 -31.67 -15.76
N GLY A 75 9.05 -31.41 -17.02
CA GLY A 75 8.22 -30.71 -18.01
C GLY A 75 8.12 -29.19 -17.83
N GLY A 76 8.52 -28.63 -16.68
CA GLY A 76 8.46 -27.20 -16.36
C GLY A 76 9.75 -26.40 -16.56
N THR A 77 10.78 -26.98 -17.20
CA THR A 77 12.11 -26.34 -17.30
C THR A 77 12.06 -24.94 -17.95
N ILE A 78 11.23 -24.74 -18.97
CA ILE A 78 11.14 -23.44 -19.66
C ILE A 78 10.54 -22.37 -18.73
N SER A 79 9.49 -22.71 -17.97
CA SER A 79 8.91 -21.79 -16.99
C SER A 79 9.88 -21.47 -15.85
N ALA A 80 10.63 -22.46 -15.38
CA ALA A 80 11.68 -22.27 -14.40
C ALA A 80 12.83 -21.38 -14.90
N LEU A 81 13.21 -21.50 -16.18
CA LEU A 81 14.19 -20.60 -16.80
C LEU A 81 13.67 -19.16 -16.83
N TRP A 82 12.43 -18.94 -17.28
CA TRP A 82 11.81 -17.61 -17.25
C TRP A 82 11.68 -17.05 -15.84
N LEU A 83 11.39 -17.91 -14.85
CA LEU A 83 11.33 -17.48 -13.45
C LEU A 83 12.72 -17.11 -12.93
N GLY A 84 13.76 -17.83 -13.33
CA GLY A 84 15.14 -17.45 -13.06
C GLY A 84 15.51 -16.10 -13.68
N VAL A 85 15.12 -15.87 -14.93
CA VAL A 85 15.27 -14.57 -15.62
C VAL A 85 14.51 -13.46 -14.88
N ALA A 86 13.29 -13.73 -14.39
CA ALA A 86 12.51 -12.78 -13.62
C ALA A 86 13.20 -12.38 -12.30
N LEU A 87 13.69 -13.37 -11.55
CA LEU A 87 14.35 -13.15 -10.25
C LEU A 87 15.65 -12.36 -10.42
N VAL A 88 16.54 -12.81 -11.31
CA VAL A 88 17.83 -12.16 -11.56
C VAL A 88 17.62 -10.79 -12.22
N GLY A 89 16.64 -10.68 -13.13
CA GLY A 89 16.25 -9.43 -13.76
C GLY A 89 15.79 -8.38 -12.76
N GLN A 90 14.89 -8.74 -11.85
CA GLN A 90 14.46 -7.84 -10.78
C GLN A 90 15.62 -7.42 -9.87
N ALA A 91 16.46 -8.36 -9.46
CA ALA A 91 17.63 -8.06 -8.64
C ALA A 91 18.62 -7.12 -9.36
N THR A 92 18.74 -7.27 -10.68
CA THR A 92 19.55 -6.40 -11.56
C THR A 92 18.95 -5.00 -11.66
N THR A 93 17.65 -4.88 -11.91
CA THR A 93 16.95 -3.59 -11.97
C THR A 93 17.10 -2.79 -10.68
N LEU A 94 17.04 -3.45 -9.51
CA LEU A 94 17.23 -2.78 -8.22
C LEU A 94 18.63 -2.16 -8.06
N GLN A 95 19.65 -2.62 -8.79
CA GLN A 95 20.98 -2.00 -8.79
C GLN A 95 21.06 -0.74 -9.66
N LEU A 96 20.09 -0.55 -10.56
CA LEU A 96 20.00 0.62 -11.43
C LEU A 96 19.30 1.79 -10.74
N VAL A 97 18.69 1.56 -9.58
CA VAL A 97 18.02 2.59 -8.78
C VAL A 97 19.05 3.28 -7.87
N ASN A 98 18.96 4.60 -7.80
CA ASN A 98 19.66 5.41 -6.83
C ASN A 98 18.83 5.49 -5.54
N ALA A 99 19.03 4.50 -4.66
CA ALA A 99 18.51 4.50 -3.29
C ALA A 99 19.68 4.85 -2.35
N GLY A 100 20.03 6.14 -2.29
CA GLY A 100 21.08 6.65 -1.41
C GLY A 100 20.69 6.63 0.08
N PRO A 101 21.62 6.98 0.99
CA PRO A 101 21.33 7.08 2.42
C PRO A 101 20.45 8.28 2.78
N THR A 102 20.21 9.18 1.84
CA THR A 102 19.38 10.37 2.01
C THR A 102 17.91 10.05 1.77
N VAL A 103 17.03 10.66 2.55
CA VAL A 103 15.58 10.60 2.32
C VAL A 103 15.26 11.41 1.06
N SER A 104 15.15 10.72 -0.07
CA SER A 104 14.73 11.30 -1.35
C SER A 104 13.86 10.30 -2.10
N TYR A 105 13.09 10.79 -3.06
CA TYR A 105 12.43 9.92 -4.02
C TYR A 105 13.46 9.08 -4.78
N GLN A 106 13.11 7.84 -5.07
CA GLN A 106 14.00 6.91 -5.76
C GLN A 106 13.97 7.19 -7.25
N HIS A 107 15.15 7.51 -7.80
CA HIS A 107 15.32 7.72 -9.23
C HIS A 107 16.21 6.63 -9.83
N TYR A 108 16.01 6.30 -11.11
CA TYR A 108 17.00 5.52 -11.85
C TYR A 108 18.28 6.34 -12.06
N ARG A 109 19.43 5.66 -11.99
CA ARG A 109 20.72 6.24 -12.35
C ARG A 109 20.71 6.66 -13.83
N SER A 110 21.40 7.74 -14.15
CA SER A 110 21.59 8.16 -15.55
C SER A 110 22.37 7.09 -16.32
N LEU A 111 22.23 7.04 -17.65
CA LEU A 111 22.94 6.05 -18.48
C LEU A 111 24.46 6.11 -18.28
N ASP A 112 25.01 7.32 -18.10
CA ASP A 112 26.45 7.52 -17.88
C ASP A 112 26.88 6.95 -16.52
N GLN A 113 26.10 7.17 -15.47
CA GLN A 113 26.32 6.58 -14.15
C GLN A 113 26.18 5.06 -14.18
N VAL A 114 25.19 4.53 -14.92
CA VAL A 114 25.01 3.10 -15.07
C VAL A 114 26.23 2.45 -15.72
N LEU A 115 26.78 3.05 -16.78
CA LEU A 115 27.96 2.52 -17.48
C LEU A 115 29.25 2.67 -16.67
N ALA A 116 29.37 3.70 -15.83
CA ALA A 116 30.56 3.96 -15.04
C ALA A 116 30.60 3.22 -13.70
N GLU A 117 29.46 3.08 -13.01
CA GLU A 117 29.41 2.65 -11.60
C GLU A 117 28.81 1.26 -11.41
N VAL A 118 27.96 0.78 -12.32
CA VAL A 118 27.31 -0.53 -12.18
C VAL A 118 28.23 -1.63 -12.67
N ASN A 119 28.32 -2.72 -11.89
CA ASN A 119 29.16 -3.87 -12.23
C ASN A 119 28.84 -4.41 -13.64
N PRO A 120 29.85 -4.64 -14.52
CA PRO A 120 29.63 -5.14 -15.87
C PRO A 120 28.83 -6.45 -15.95
N ILE A 121 28.93 -7.32 -14.94
CA ILE A 121 28.17 -8.57 -14.87
C ILE A 121 26.66 -8.29 -14.72
N ILE A 122 26.30 -7.27 -13.92
CA ILE A 122 24.91 -6.85 -13.72
C ILE A 122 24.34 -6.30 -15.03
N LEU A 123 25.12 -5.47 -15.74
CA LEU A 123 24.74 -4.98 -17.07
C LEU A 123 24.58 -6.11 -18.08
N ALA A 124 25.45 -7.12 -18.05
CA ALA A 124 25.33 -8.29 -18.92
C ALA A 124 24.02 -9.06 -18.68
N PHE A 125 23.61 -9.23 -17.41
CA PHE A 125 22.31 -9.84 -17.09
C PHE A 125 21.13 -8.98 -17.54
N PHE A 126 21.22 -7.66 -17.40
CA PHE A 126 20.19 -6.74 -17.88
C PHE A 126 19.99 -6.86 -19.40
N VAL A 127 21.09 -6.79 -20.16
CA VAL A 127 21.09 -6.97 -21.63
C VAL A 127 20.58 -8.36 -22.01
N PHE A 128 20.96 -9.40 -21.26
CA PHE A 128 20.48 -10.75 -21.49
C PHE A 128 18.96 -10.85 -21.30
N GLN A 129 18.40 -10.26 -20.24
CA GLN A 129 16.96 -10.24 -20.00
C GLN A 129 16.22 -9.53 -21.13
N ILE A 130 16.68 -8.35 -21.54
CA ILE A 130 16.11 -7.60 -22.67
C ILE A 130 16.14 -8.47 -23.94
N SER A 131 17.29 -9.08 -24.25
CA SER A 131 17.45 -9.93 -25.43
C SER A 131 16.49 -11.12 -25.41
N ALA A 132 16.37 -11.79 -24.26
CA ALA A 132 15.44 -12.90 -24.09
C ALA A 132 13.98 -12.48 -24.33
N VAL A 133 13.58 -11.33 -23.78
CA VAL A 133 12.24 -10.75 -23.96
C VAL A 133 11.99 -10.38 -25.42
N LEU A 134 12.93 -9.71 -26.09
CA LEU A 134 12.80 -9.35 -27.51
C LEU A 134 12.66 -10.60 -28.40
N ILE A 135 13.45 -11.63 -28.14
CA ILE A 135 13.34 -12.92 -28.83
C ILE A 135 11.96 -13.54 -28.58
N ALA A 136 11.48 -13.55 -27.34
CA ALA A 136 10.16 -14.08 -27.00
C ALA A 136 9.02 -13.32 -27.70
N LEU A 137 9.11 -12.00 -27.74
CA LEU A 137 8.16 -11.13 -28.45
C LEU A 137 8.23 -11.34 -29.97
N ALA A 138 9.40 -11.55 -30.55
CA ALA A 138 9.52 -11.86 -31.98
C ALA A 138 8.83 -13.18 -32.34
N PHE A 139 9.01 -14.23 -31.52
CA PHE A 139 8.39 -15.53 -31.77
C PHE A 139 6.91 -15.60 -31.40
N ARG A 140 6.44 -14.82 -30.43
CA ARG A 140 5.07 -14.91 -29.90
C ARG A 140 4.21 -13.69 -30.14
N GLY A 141 4.77 -12.58 -30.62
CA GLY A 141 4.14 -11.26 -30.68
C GLY A 141 2.80 -11.24 -31.38
N ARG A 142 2.65 -11.98 -32.49
CA ARG A 142 1.34 -12.12 -33.17
C ARG A 142 0.28 -12.72 -32.24
N ARG A 143 0.61 -13.77 -31.50
CA ARG A 143 -0.31 -14.42 -30.54
C ARG A 143 -0.65 -13.50 -29.37
N ILE A 144 0.33 -12.73 -28.87
CA ILE A 144 0.12 -11.72 -27.83
C ILE A 144 -0.83 -10.65 -28.32
N LEU A 145 -0.59 -10.11 -29.52
CA LEU A 145 -1.41 -9.07 -30.11
C LEU A 145 -2.84 -9.56 -30.34
N THR A 146 -3.03 -10.77 -30.89
CA THR A 146 -4.37 -11.36 -31.04
C THR A 146 -5.07 -11.56 -29.70
N TRP A 147 -4.34 -11.99 -28.67
CA TRP A 147 -4.91 -12.14 -27.33
C TRP A 147 -5.32 -10.79 -26.74
N LEU A 148 -4.49 -9.75 -26.86
CA LEU A 148 -4.79 -8.40 -26.39
C LEU A 148 -6.01 -7.81 -27.09
N THR A 149 -6.05 -7.88 -28.42
CA THR A 149 -7.15 -7.31 -29.22
C THR A 149 -8.47 -8.08 -29.10
N SER A 150 -8.42 -9.37 -28.74
CA SER A 150 -9.62 -10.16 -28.45
C SER A 150 -10.12 -10.02 -27.01
N SER A 151 -9.25 -9.68 -26.06
CA SER A 151 -9.59 -9.57 -24.64
C SER A 151 -9.98 -8.15 -24.22
N PHE A 152 -9.46 -7.13 -24.90
CA PHE A 152 -9.59 -5.73 -24.49
C PHE A 152 -10.00 -4.83 -25.64
N ARG A 153 -10.74 -3.76 -25.31
CA ARG A 153 -11.05 -2.67 -26.24
C ARG A 153 -9.83 -1.75 -26.39
N PRO A 154 -9.64 -1.06 -27.53
CA PRO A 154 -8.49 -0.16 -27.74
C PRO A 154 -8.31 0.88 -26.63
N TRP A 155 -9.39 1.50 -26.15
CA TRP A 155 -9.31 2.50 -25.07
C TRP A 155 -8.88 1.89 -23.73
N GLN A 156 -9.21 0.62 -23.45
CA GLN A 156 -8.77 -0.07 -22.23
C GLN A 156 -7.26 -0.30 -22.28
N LEU A 157 -6.74 -0.67 -23.45
CA LEU A 157 -5.30 -0.82 -23.66
C LEU A 157 -4.57 0.52 -23.52
N LEU A 158 -5.14 1.61 -24.06
CA LEU A 158 -4.59 2.95 -23.88
C LEU A 158 -4.61 3.39 -22.42
N LEU A 159 -5.69 3.10 -21.68
CA LEU A 159 -5.78 3.43 -20.27
C LEU A 159 -4.79 2.61 -19.43
N PHE A 160 -4.64 1.31 -19.71
CA PHE A 160 -3.63 0.49 -19.03
C PHE A 160 -2.22 0.93 -19.38
N ALA A 161 -1.93 1.25 -20.64
CA ALA A 161 -0.63 1.79 -21.02
C ALA A 161 -0.38 3.14 -20.32
N GLY A 162 -1.35 4.05 -20.34
CA GLY A 162 -1.26 5.33 -19.64
C GLY A 162 -0.95 5.15 -18.16
N ALA A 163 -1.73 4.35 -17.43
CA ALA A 163 -1.48 4.08 -16.02
C ALA A 163 -0.13 3.37 -15.79
N PHE A 164 0.26 2.45 -16.68
CA PHE A 164 1.51 1.70 -16.54
C PHE A 164 2.75 2.57 -16.73
N TYR A 165 2.72 3.53 -17.67
CA TYR A 165 3.85 4.39 -17.96
C TYR A 165 3.86 5.68 -17.16
N LEU A 166 2.71 6.29 -16.85
CA LEU A 166 2.63 7.54 -16.08
C LEU A 166 3.19 7.40 -14.66
N PHE A 167 3.11 6.19 -14.08
CA PHE A 167 3.64 5.89 -12.75
C PHE A 167 4.95 5.10 -12.80
N ALA A 168 5.69 5.15 -13.92
CA ALA A 168 6.95 4.41 -14.05
C ALA A 168 8.15 5.16 -13.43
N ALA A 169 8.12 6.49 -13.40
CA ALA A 169 9.18 7.33 -12.84
C ALA A 169 8.57 8.49 -12.04
N VAL A 170 9.28 8.90 -11.00
CA VAL A 170 8.86 10.01 -10.12
C VAL A 170 8.98 11.34 -10.86
N VAL A 171 7.99 12.22 -10.72
CA VAL A 171 8.06 13.58 -11.25
C VAL A 171 9.32 14.30 -10.75
N SER A 172 10.04 14.93 -11.68
CA SER A 172 11.23 15.74 -11.43
C SER A 172 11.05 17.16 -11.98
N GLN A 173 11.71 18.13 -11.33
CA GLN A 173 11.78 19.51 -11.80
C GLN A 173 12.56 19.64 -13.12
N ASP A 174 13.51 18.73 -13.36
CA ASP A 174 14.24 18.65 -14.63
C ASP A 174 13.43 17.84 -15.64
N ILE A 175 12.77 18.53 -16.56
CA ILE A 175 11.88 17.94 -17.56
C ILE A 175 12.62 16.96 -18.50
N PRO A 176 13.78 17.31 -19.10
CA PRO A 176 14.58 16.35 -19.86
C PRO A 176 14.92 15.08 -19.07
N LEU A 177 15.40 15.23 -17.83
CA LEU A 177 15.73 14.09 -16.98
C LEU A 177 14.49 13.22 -16.72
N PHE A 178 13.37 13.84 -16.37
CA PHE A 178 12.10 13.16 -16.13
C PHE A 178 11.64 12.37 -17.36
N ILE A 179 11.66 12.97 -18.56
CA ILE A 179 11.24 12.29 -19.79
C ILE A 179 12.16 11.09 -20.09
N THR A 180 13.47 11.26 -19.96
CA THR A 180 14.43 10.17 -20.17
C THR A 180 14.21 9.05 -19.16
N GLU A 181 14.02 9.39 -17.88
CA GLU A 181 13.75 8.43 -16.82
C GLU A 181 12.43 7.69 -17.03
N LEU A 182 11.36 8.41 -17.39
CA LEU A 182 10.04 7.83 -17.66
C LEU A 182 10.08 6.79 -18.79
N ILE A 183 10.79 7.11 -19.88
CA ILE A 183 10.99 6.19 -21.01
C ILE A 183 11.79 4.97 -20.56
N PHE A 184 12.90 5.19 -19.83
CA PHE A 184 13.76 4.13 -19.35
C PHE A 184 13.05 3.19 -18.37
N ALA A 185 12.44 3.75 -17.32
CA ALA A 185 11.68 3.02 -16.32
C ALA A 185 10.51 2.27 -16.94
N GLY A 186 9.77 2.91 -17.85
CA GLY A 186 8.68 2.27 -18.59
C GLY A 186 9.15 1.08 -19.44
N ALA A 187 10.33 1.18 -20.07
CA ALA A 187 10.93 0.07 -20.80
C ALA A 187 11.33 -1.08 -19.87
N VAL A 188 11.98 -0.78 -18.73
CA VAL A 188 12.34 -1.77 -17.70
C VAL A 188 11.10 -2.48 -17.15
N GLN A 189 10.05 -1.73 -16.83
CA GLN A 189 8.79 -2.26 -16.33
C GLN A 189 8.13 -3.17 -17.37
N THR A 190 8.17 -2.78 -18.66
CA THR A 190 7.66 -3.60 -19.77
C THR A 190 8.42 -4.92 -19.92
N VAL A 191 9.76 -4.87 -19.86
CA VAL A 191 10.61 -6.07 -19.90
C VAL A 191 10.24 -7.01 -18.74
N THR A 192 10.03 -6.45 -17.55
CA THR A 192 9.65 -7.22 -16.36
C THR A 192 8.27 -7.83 -16.49
N LEU A 193 7.27 -7.07 -16.96
CA LEU A 193 5.92 -7.56 -17.21
C LEU A 193 5.92 -8.71 -18.22
N VAL A 194 6.61 -8.54 -19.36
CA VAL A 194 6.69 -9.60 -20.38
C VAL A 194 7.38 -10.84 -19.81
N THR A 195 8.44 -10.67 -19.02
CA THR A 195 9.12 -11.77 -18.34
C THR A 195 8.14 -12.57 -17.46
N ILE A 196 7.32 -11.90 -16.64
CA ILE A 196 6.30 -12.54 -15.78
C ILE A 196 5.22 -13.23 -16.62
N VAL A 197 4.74 -12.58 -17.68
CA VAL A 197 3.76 -13.17 -18.61
C VAL A 197 4.33 -14.45 -19.26
N MET A 198 5.62 -14.45 -19.61
CA MET A 198 6.30 -15.61 -20.16
C MET A 198 6.45 -16.75 -19.15
N VAL A 199 6.68 -16.47 -17.87
CA VAL A 199 6.61 -17.49 -16.81
C VAL A 199 5.24 -18.16 -16.83
N ALA A 200 4.16 -17.37 -16.78
CA ALA A 200 2.80 -17.88 -16.74
C ALA A 200 2.42 -18.68 -18.00
N TRP A 201 2.79 -18.21 -19.19
CA TRP A 201 2.48 -18.88 -20.45
C TRP A 201 3.27 -20.14 -20.74
N THR A 202 4.40 -20.33 -20.06
CA THR A 202 5.26 -21.51 -20.22
C THR A 202 5.04 -22.54 -19.11
N LEU A 203 4.13 -22.27 -18.17
CA LEU A 203 3.72 -23.23 -17.16
C LEU A 203 3.12 -24.49 -17.83
N PRO A 204 3.55 -25.69 -17.44
CA PRO A 204 2.93 -26.93 -17.90
C PRO A 204 1.44 -26.97 -17.54
N GLU A 205 0.61 -27.57 -18.41
CA GLU A 205 -0.84 -27.65 -18.20
C GLU A 205 -1.22 -28.34 -16.87
N GLY A 206 -0.47 -29.37 -16.47
CA GLY A 206 -0.67 -30.03 -15.16
C GLY A 206 -0.35 -29.10 -13.98
N ALA A 207 0.67 -28.25 -14.12
CA ALA A 207 1.04 -27.28 -13.09
C ALA A 207 0.05 -26.12 -13.01
N SER A 208 -0.38 -25.58 -14.16
CA SER A 208 -1.38 -24.52 -14.20
C SER A 208 -2.73 -24.99 -13.65
N ALA A 209 -3.15 -26.22 -13.96
CA ALA A 209 -4.33 -26.84 -13.36
C ALA A 209 -4.18 -27.06 -11.84
N ALA A 210 -3.01 -27.48 -11.36
CA ALA A 210 -2.75 -27.63 -9.93
C ALA A 210 -2.77 -26.29 -9.18
N ILE A 211 -2.15 -25.25 -9.74
CA ILE A 211 -2.18 -23.88 -9.20
C ILE A 211 -3.62 -23.37 -9.16
N LYS A 212 -4.36 -23.52 -10.26
CA LYS A 212 -5.78 -23.15 -10.34
C LYS A 212 -6.58 -23.84 -9.22
N ARG A 213 -6.46 -25.15 -9.04
CA ARG A 213 -7.14 -25.89 -7.95
C ARG A 213 -6.79 -25.36 -6.56
N ARG A 214 -5.53 -24.99 -6.30
CA ARG A 214 -5.12 -24.40 -5.01
C ARG A 214 -5.71 -23.02 -4.80
N ILE A 215 -5.65 -22.16 -5.82
CA ILE A 215 -6.27 -20.83 -5.79
C ILE A 215 -7.77 -20.95 -5.55
N ASP A 216 -8.44 -21.85 -6.27
CA ASP A 216 -9.88 -22.08 -6.12
C ASP A 216 -10.22 -22.69 -4.75
N GLY A 217 -9.34 -23.53 -4.16
CA GLY A 217 -9.51 -24.04 -2.79
C GLY A 217 -9.38 -22.97 -1.71
N ILE A 218 -8.48 -22.00 -1.88
CA ILE A 218 -8.24 -20.92 -0.91
C ILE A 218 -9.29 -19.81 -1.07
N PHE A 219 -9.49 -19.33 -2.29
CA PHE A 219 -10.32 -18.16 -2.58
C PHE A 219 -11.76 -18.50 -2.98
N GLY A 220 -12.06 -19.76 -3.29
CA GLY A 220 -13.34 -20.20 -3.86
C GLY A 220 -13.31 -20.29 -5.38
N GLU A 221 -14.23 -21.08 -5.95
CA GLU A 221 -14.35 -21.28 -7.41
C GLU A 221 -14.71 -20.00 -8.16
N ARG A 222 -14.42 -19.97 -9.48
CA ARG A 222 -14.46 -18.73 -10.27
C ARG A 222 -15.87 -18.29 -10.63
N GLU A 223 -16.89 -19.14 -10.45
CA GLU A 223 -18.28 -18.78 -10.68
C GLU A 223 -19.29 -19.68 -9.96
N GLY A 224 -20.20 -18.99 -9.28
CA GLY A 224 -21.59 -19.29 -9.03
C GLY A 224 -22.17 -17.95 -8.60
N SER A 225 -23.14 -17.42 -9.33
CA SER A 225 -23.70 -16.06 -9.23
C SER A 225 -24.45 -15.80 -7.92
N GLU A 226 -23.82 -15.99 -6.78
CA GLU A 226 -24.32 -15.53 -5.50
C GLU A 226 -23.86 -14.08 -5.27
N GLN A 227 -24.31 -13.18 -6.13
CA GLN A 227 -24.30 -11.76 -5.78
C GLN A 227 -25.33 -11.55 -4.67
N GLY A 228 -24.86 -11.24 -3.46
CA GLY A 228 -25.74 -10.84 -2.36
C GLY A 228 -26.19 -11.93 -1.39
N THR A 229 -25.50 -13.07 -1.27
CA THR A 229 -25.66 -13.91 -0.07
C THR A 229 -25.25 -13.09 1.16
N SER A 230 -25.93 -13.30 2.30
CA SER A 230 -25.68 -12.54 3.53
C SER A 230 -24.18 -12.51 3.84
N ALA A 231 -23.57 -11.32 3.97
CA ALA A 231 -22.17 -11.20 4.35
C ALA A 231 -21.95 -11.89 5.69
N ARG A 232 -21.22 -13.01 5.67
CA ARG A 232 -20.89 -13.80 6.86
C ARG A 232 -19.39 -13.76 7.05
N LEU A 233 -18.98 -13.70 8.32
CA LEU A 233 -17.59 -13.94 8.69
C LEU A 233 -17.26 -15.39 8.38
N ASP A 234 -16.10 -15.61 7.76
CA ASP A 234 -15.56 -16.94 7.57
C ASP A 234 -14.19 -17.08 8.22
N ARG A 235 -13.74 -18.33 8.38
CA ARG A 235 -12.46 -18.63 9.02
C ARG A 235 -11.29 -17.99 8.29
N PHE A 236 -11.38 -17.80 6.98
CA PHE A 236 -10.32 -17.21 6.17
C PHE A 236 -10.10 -15.74 6.56
N ALA A 237 -11.17 -14.94 6.63
CA ALA A 237 -11.07 -13.54 7.05
C ALA A 237 -10.60 -13.40 8.50
N LEU A 238 -11.04 -14.30 9.41
CA LEU A 238 -10.58 -14.30 10.80
C LEU A 238 -9.08 -14.59 10.93
N VAL A 239 -8.56 -15.56 10.15
CA VAL A 239 -7.13 -15.88 10.12
C VAL A 239 -6.33 -14.68 9.59
N LEU A 240 -6.80 -14.01 8.53
CA LEU A 240 -6.11 -12.83 8.00
C LEU A 240 -6.16 -11.63 8.95
N ALA A 241 -7.28 -11.43 9.66
CA ALA A 241 -7.38 -10.40 10.68
C ALA A 241 -6.42 -10.69 11.84
N ALA A 242 -6.37 -11.94 12.32
CA ALA A 242 -5.42 -12.36 13.36
C ALA A 242 -3.97 -12.21 12.89
N TRP A 243 -3.67 -12.56 11.63
CA TRP A 243 -2.37 -12.33 11.00
C TRP A 243 -1.98 -10.84 11.03
N ALA A 244 -2.88 -9.94 10.61
CA ALA A 244 -2.62 -8.51 10.61
C ALA A 244 -2.37 -7.97 12.03
N VAL A 245 -3.17 -8.37 13.01
CA VAL A 245 -2.98 -8.00 14.43
C VAL A 245 -1.64 -8.49 14.94
N VAL A 246 -1.34 -9.78 14.77
CA VAL A 246 -0.12 -10.39 15.30
C VAL A 246 1.11 -9.79 14.63
N LEU A 247 1.12 -9.66 13.30
CA LEU A 247 2.27 -9.10 12.59
C LEU A 247 2.50 -7.63 12.95
N ALA A 248 1.45 -6.80 12.97
CA ALA A 248 1.56 -5.40 13.35
C ALA A 248 1.99 -5.24 14.82
N ALA A 249 1.47 -6.07 15.74
CA ALA A 249 1.86 -6.08 17.14
C ALA A 249 3.32 -6.52 17.34
N LEU A 250 3.77 -7.55 16.63
CA LEU A 250 5.16 -8.01 16.68
C LEU A 250 6.11 -6.93 16.14
N LEU A 251 5.77 -6.30 15.02
CA LEU A 251 6.57 -5.20 14.49
C LEU A 251 6.56 -3.97 15.39
N ASN A 252 5.41 -3.65 16.00
CA ASN A 252 5.35 -2.60 17.01
C ASN A 252 6.26 -2.93 18.20
N PHE A 253 6.25 -4.18 18.68
CA PHE A 253 7.04 -4.61 19.82
C PHE A 253 8.55 -4.63 19.52
N PHE A 254 8.96 -5.25 18.41
CA PHE A 254 10.38 -5.48 18.09
C PHE A 254 11.03 -4.33 17.33
N SER A 255 10.29 -3.69 16.42
CA SER A 255 10.82 -2.59 15.59
C SER A 255 10.47 -1.23 16.17
N TYR A 256 9.23 -1.04 16.62
CA TYR A 256 8.71 0.23 17.12
C TYR A 256 8.85 0.39 18.64
N GLN A 257 9.37 -0.62 19.33
CA GLN A 257 9.67 -0.63 20.76
C GLN A 257 8.52 -0.14 21.67
N GLN A 258 7.27 -0.26 21.19
CA GLN A 258 6.07 0.27 21.87
C GLN A 258 6.10 1.78 22.13
N LEU A 259 6.90 2.55 21.38
CA LEU A 259 7.11 3.98 21.56
C LEU A 259 6.77 4.75 20.27
N PRO A 260 6.23 5.97 20.36
CA PRO A 260 6.13 6.88 19.22
C PRO A 260 7.47 7.08 18.52
N HIS A 261 7.51 7.06 17.19
CA HIS A 261 8.75 7.33 16.42
C HIS A 261 8.69 8.62 15.60
N VAL A 262 7.52 9.24 15.50
CA VAL A 262 7.36 10.53 14.80
C VAL A 262 6.67 11.56 15.70
N PRO A 263 6.93 12.86 15.51
CA PRO A 263 6.45 13.90 16.42
C PRO A 263 4.94 13.91 16.66
N ASP A 264 4.13 13.72 15.61
CA ASP A 264 2.66 13.62 15.70
C ASP A 264 2.19 12.56 16.69
N GLU A 265 2.83 11.38 16.66
CA GLU A 265 2.47 10.27 17.53
C GLU A 265 2.74 10.55 19.00
N LEU A 266 3.80 11.30 19.29
CA LEU A 266 4.10 11.74 20.64
C LEU A 266 2.99 12.67 21.16
N ALA A 267 2.57 13.64 20.34
CA ALA A 267 1.46 14.53 20.68
C ALA A 267 0.16 13.72 20.92
N TYR A 268 -0.16 12.74 20.06
CA TYR A 268 -1.33 11.87 20.25
C TYR A 268 -1.25 11.05 21.54
N LEU A 269 -0.08 10.50 21.87
CA LEU A 269 0.10 9.73 23.09
C LEU A 269 -0.04 10.61 24.33
N ILE A 270 0.53 11.82 24.35
CA ILE A 270 0.35 12.79 25.44
C ILE A 270 -1.12 13.17 25.58
N GLN A 271 -1.80 13.48 24.48
CA GLN A 271 -3.23 13.83 24.48
C GLN A 271 -4.10 12.68 25.02
N SER A 272 -3.77 11.44 24.66
CA SER A 272 -4.46 10.26 25.18
C SER A 272 -4.29 10.09 26.69
N ARG A 273 -3.15 10.49 27.25
CA ARG A 273 -2.88 10.47 28.70
C ARG A 273 -3.68 11.53 29.43
N PHE A 274 -3.85 12.72 28.84
CA PHE A 274 -4.70 13.76 29.40
C PHE A 274 -6.15 13.25 29.49
N TYR A 275 -6.65 12.63 28.42
CA TYR A 275 -8.00 12.05 28.42
C TYR A 275 -8.15 10.89 29.40
N ALA A 276 -7.14 10.02 29.52
CA ALA A 276 -7.12 8.96 30.52
C ALA A 276 -7.13 9.50 31.96
N ALA A 277 -6.56 10.70 32.19
CA ALA A 277 -6.59 11.42 33.46
C ALA A 277 -7.85 12.28 33.65
N GLY A 278 -8.74 12.36 32.66
CA GLY A 278 -9.96 13.16 32.71
C GLY A 278 -9.74 14.67 32.51
N THR A 279 -8.62 15.08 31.93
CA THR A 279 -8.30 16.49 31.64
C THR A 279 -8.15 16.73 30.14
N LEU A 280 -8.33 17.99 29.71
CA LEU A 280 -8.07 18.41 28.33
C LEU A 280 -6.78 19.23 28.20
N THR A 281 -6.38 19.89 29.29
CA THR A 281 -5.19 20.73 29.40
C THR A 281 -4.51 20.47 30.73
N VAL A 282 -3.26 20.91 30.83
CA VAL A 282 -2.55 21.03 32.11
C VAL A 282 -1.98 22.44 32.25
N PRO A 283 -1.60 22.88 33.46
CA PRO A 283 -0.95 24.19 33.63
C PRO A 283 0.35 24.28 32.84
N SER A 284 0.70 25.50 32.44
CA SER A 284 1.98 25.82 31.81
C SER A 284 3.16 25.28 32.64
N PRO A 285 4.16 24.64 32.01
CA PRO A 285 5.39 24.26 32.68
C PRO A 285 6.12 25.48 33.25
N ILE A 286 6.83 25.31 34.37
CA ILE A 286 7.61 26.39 35.00
C ILE A 286 8.66 26.97 34.04
N THR A 287 9.21 26.13 33.16
CA THR A 287 10.17 26.49 32.11
C THR A 287 9.63 26.05 30.75
N PRO A 288 8.77 26.86 30.10
CA PRO A 288 8.15 26.51 28.81
C PRO A 288 9.14 26.05 27.74
N ASP A 289 10.28 26.73 27.62
CA ASP A 289 11.32 26.42 26.62
C ASP A 289 11.87 25.00 26.74
N ALA A 290 11.85 24.40 27.94
CA ALA A 290 12.29 23.01 28.16
C ALA A 290 11.24 21.97 27.75
N PHE A 291 10.02 22.39 27.45
CA PHE A 291 8.87 21.55 27.07
C PHE A 291 8.31 21.92 25.69
N GLU A 292 9.08 22.68 24.91
CA GLU A 292 8.76 22.96 23.52
C GLU A 292 8.78 21.66 22.72
N MET A 293 7.61 21.27 22.20
CA MET A 293 7.42 20.04 21.46
C MET A 293 6.47 20.33 20.29
N TYR A 294 6.78 19.74 19.13
CA TYR A 294 5.93 19.85 17.95
C TYR A 294 4.49 19.41 18.27
N LEU A 295 3.50 20.18 17.79
CA LEU A 295 2.07 20.00 18.03
C LEU A 295 1.62 20.12 19.50
N MET A 296 2.47 20.66 20.38
CA MET A 296 2.06 21.07 21.72
C MET A 296 1.87 22.59 21.75
N PHE A 297 0.72 23.03 22.21
CA PHE A 297 0.33 24.42 22.22
C PHE A 297 0.31 24.97 23.64
N LEU A 298 0.90 26.16 23.80
CA LEU A 298 0.90 26.91 25.04
C LEU A 298 0.08 28.19 24.86
N GLN A 299 -1.08 28.25 25.52
CA GLN A 299 -2.00 29.38 25.42
C GLN A 299 -2.53 29.79 26.79
N SER A 300 -2.35 31.06 27.17
CA SER A 300 -2.97 31.67 28.37
C SER A 300 -2.86 30.79 29.63
N ASP A 301 -1.64 30.32 29.93
CA ASP A 301 -1.28 29.41 31.04
C ASP A 301 -1.72 27.95 30.92
N ALA A 302 -2.34 27.54 29.81
CA ALA A 302 -2.70 26.15 29.52
C ALA A 302 -1.73 25.54 28.49
N TRP A 303 -1.25 24.35 28.78
CA TRP A 303 -0.44 23.54 27.89
C TRP A 303 -1.22 22.31 27.43
N PHE A 304 -1.37 22.13 26.11
CA PHE A 304 -2.17 21.04 25.55
C PHE A 304 -1.78 20.68 24.11
N PRO A 305 -2.04 19.45 23.66
CA PRO A 305 -1.79 19.06 22.28
C PRO A 305 -2.77 19.72 21.30
N ALA A 306 -2.25 20.30 20.22
CA ALA A 306 -2.99 20.94 19.15
C ALA A 306 -3.83 19.99 18.26
N PRO A 307 -3.49 18.70 18.07
CA PRO A 307 -4.22 17.86 17.11
C PRO A 307 -5.70 17.61 17.45
N PRO A 308 -6.50 17.18 16.44
CA PRO A 308 -7.90 16.84 16.63
C PRO A 308 -8.14 15.77 17.70
N PRO A 309 -9.26 15.84 18.46
CA PRO A 309 -9.44 15.05 19.67
C PRO A 309 -9.78 13.58 19.42
N GLY A 310 -10.24 13.22 18.22
CA GLY A 310 -10.87 11.92 18.00
C GLY A 310 -9.91 10.74 18.13
N TRP A 311 -8.71 10.81 17.56
CA TRP A 311 -7.77 9.68 17.61
C TRP A 311 -7.21 9.48 19.02
N PRO A 312 -6.75 10.53 19.72
CA PRO A 312 -6.34 10.42 21.11
C PRO A 312 -7.44 9.90 22.05
N LEU A 313 -8.72 10.16 21.75
CA LEU A 313 -9.85 9.59 22.50
C LEU A 313 -9.98 8.07 22.31
N LEU A 314 -9.70 7.54 21.12
CA LEU A 314 -9.66 6.08 20.91
C LEU A 314 -8.40 5.47 21.54
N LEU A 315 -7.27 6.16 21.38
CA LEU A 315 -5.99 5.73 21.94
C LEU A 315 -6.01 5.70 23.47
N SER A 316 -6.77 6.60 24.12
CA SER A 316 -6.86 6.68 25.58
C SER A 316 -7.41 5.40 26.21
N ILE A 317 -8.25 4.63 25.49
CA ILE A 317 -8.71 3.31 25.93
C ILE A 317 -7.52 2.36 26.13
N GLY A 318 -6.58 2.36 25.19
CA GLY A 318 -5.34 1.59 25.29
C GLY A 318 -4.41 2.15 26.37
N THR A 319 -4.33 3.47 26.50
CA THR A 319 -3.55 4.15 27.55
C THR A 319 -4.05 3.78 28.95
N MET A 320 -5.36 3.77 29.18
CA MET A 320 -5.98 3.35 30.45
C MET A 320 -5.71 1.87 30.76
N ALA A 321 -5.64 1.02 29.73
CA ALA A 321 -5.29 -0.39 29.86
C ALA A 321 -3.77 -0.66 29.97
N GLY A 322 -2.94 0.38 29.88
CA GLY A 322 -1.47 0.26 29.89
C GLY A 322 -0.86 -0.32 28.61
N VAL A 323 -1.64 -0.44 27.52
CA VAL A 323 -1.22 -1.02 26.23
C VAL A 323 -1.63 -0.14 25.03
N PRO A 324 -1.31 1.16 25.01
CA PRO A 324 -1.68 2.06 23.90
C PRO A 324 -1.13 1.60 22.54
N TRP A 325 0.02 0.93 22.56
CA TRP A 325 0.70 0.37 21.38
C TRP A 325 -0.11 -0.72 20.66
N LEU A 326 -1.09 -1.34 21.32
CA LEU A 326 -1.90 -2.42 20.75
C LEU A 326 -3.16 -1.91 20.03
N VAL A 327 -3.52 -0.63 20.17
CA VAL A 327 -4.76 -0.07 19.61
C VAL A 327 -4.77 -0.16 18.08
N ASN A 328 -3.72 0.32 17.40
CA ASN A 328 -3.63 0.26 15.94
C ASN A 328 -3.53 -1.17 15.38
N PRO A 329 -2.75 -2.10 15.98
CA PRO A 329 -2.78 -3.50 15.57
C PRO A 329 -4.18 -4.12 15.62
N LEU A 330 -4.97 -3.83 16.66
CA LEU A 330 -6.35 -4.29 16.76
C LEU A 330 -7.27 -3.67 15.70
N LEU A 331 -7.11 -2.37 15.43
CA LEU A 331 -7.83 -1.68 14.37
C LEU A 331 -7.46 -2.19 12.98
N ALA A 332 -6.22 -2.62 12.75
CA ALA A 332 -5.82 -3.30 11.51
C ALA A 332 -6.60 -4.62 11.36
N GLY A 333 -6.65 -5.46 12.40
CA GLY A 333 -7.49 -6.66 12.38
C GLY A 333 -8.97 -6.36 12.08
N ALA A 334 -9.54 -5.36 12.76
CA ALA A 334 -10.92 -4.93 12.55
C ALA A 334 -11.17 -4.43 11.12
N SER A 335 -10.25 -3.66 10.57
CA SER A 335 -10.30 -3.16 9.19
C SER A 335 -10.27 -4.28 8.15
N ILE A 336 -9.50 -5.36 8.36
CA ILE A 336 -9.56 -6.56 7.50
C ILE A 336 -10.96 -7.18 7.52
N LEU A 337 -11.56 -7.35 8.70
CA LEU A 337 -12.91 -7.93 8.83
C LEU A 337 -13.98 -7.04 8.19
N LEU A 338 -13.95 -5.74 8.46
CA LEU A 338 -14.90 -4.78 7.89
C LEU A 338 -14.76 -4.69 6.37
N SER A 339 -13.52 -4.69 5.84
CA SER A 339 -13.27 -4.75 4.40
C SER A 339 -13.87 -6.01 3.79
N TYR A 340 -13.66 -7.17 4.43
CA TYR A 340 -14.20 -8.44 3.95
C TYR A 340 -15.73 -8.43 3.91
N LEU A 341 -16.37 -7.91 4.95
CA LEU A 341 -17.82 -7.81 5.04
C LEU A 341 -18.39 -6.81 4.03
N LEU A 342 -17.75 -5.65 3.87
CA LEU A 342 -18.17 -4.63 2.89
C LEU A 342 -18.07 -5.16 1.47
N LEU A 343 -16.93 -5.78 1.12
CA LEU A 343 -16.71 -6.31 -0.22
C LEU A 343 -17.66 -7.45 -0.56
N GLN A 344 -18.13 -8.24 0.41
CA GLN A 344 -19.17 -9.24 0.19
C GLN A 344 -20.55 -8.63 -0.13
N GLU A 345 -20.82 -7.40 0.30
CA GLU A 345 -22.09 -6.71 -0.06
C GLU A 345 -22.07 -6.18 -1.50
N ILE A 346 -20.88 -6.06 -2.12
CA ILE A 346 -20.69 -5.42 -3.44
C ILE A 346 -20.22 -6.43 -4.51
N TYR A 347 -19.38 -7.40 -4.11
CA TYR A 347 -18.69 -8.33 -4.99
C TYR A 347 -18.86 -9.78 -4.53
N SER A 348 -18.37 -10.72 -5.33
CA SER A 348 -18.33 -12.14 -4.96
C SER A 348 -17.45 -12.39 -3.74
N ARG A 349 -17.73 -13.47 -3.00
CA ARG A 349 -16.90 -13.92 -1.89
C ARG A 349 -15.44 -14.13 -2.30
N ARG A 350 -15.20 -14.64 -3.52
CA ARG A 350 -13.85 -14.84 -4.06
C ARG A 350 -13.11 -13.52 -4.20
N THR A 351 -13.76 -12.52 -4.79
CA THR A 351 -13.21 -11.16 -4.91
C THR A 351 -12.89 -10.58 -3.54
N ALA A 352 -13.83 -10.67 -2.59
CA ALA A 352 -13.62 -10.18 -1.23
C ALA A 352 -12.42 -10.84 -0.55
N ARG A 353 -12.27 -12.18 -0.65
CA ARG A 353 -11.11 -12.91 -0.10
C ARG A 353 -9.79 -12.49 -0.74
N ILE A 354 -9.75 -12.36 -2.06
CA ILE A 354 -8.54 -11.92 -2.78
C ILE A 354 -8.15 -10.51 -2.32
N SER A 355 -9.11 -9.59 -2.26
CA SER A 355 -8.86 -8.21 -1.85
C SER A 355 -8.33 -8.11 -0.42
N VAL A 356 -8.95 -8.79 0.55
CA VAL A 356 -8.46 -8.73 1.95
C VAL A 356 -7.17 -9.50 2.17
N PHE A 357 -6.90 -10.53 1.37
CA PHE A 357 -5.59 -11.18 1.35
C PHE A 357 -4.50 -10.19 0.91
N LEU A 358 -4.70 -9.51 -0.22
CA LEU A 358 -3.77 -8.51 -0.73
C LEU A 358 -3.56 -7.36 0.26
N LEU A 359 -4.64 -6.91 0.93
CA LEU A 359 -4.55 -5.89 1.98
C LEU A 359 -3.76 -6.39 3.19
N ALA A 360 -4.04 -7.60 3.68
CA ALA A 360 -3.40 -8.17 4.87
C ALA A 360 -1.90 -8.50 4.69
N VAL A 361 -1.41 -8.61 3.45
CA VAL A 361 0.02 -8.81 3.13
C VAL A 361 0.68 -7.54 2.58
N SER A 362 -0.04 -6.43 2.50
CA SER A 362 0.52 -5.15 2.05
C SER A 362 1.49 -4.60 3.10
N PRO A 363 2.77 -4.34 2.75
CA PRO A 363 3.74 -3.78 3.68
C PRO A 363 3.27 -2.45 4.26
N TRP A 364 2.72 -1.56 3.43
CA TRP A 364 2.21 -0.26 3.86
C TRP A 364 1.06 -0.39 4.87
N TYR A 365 0.13 -1.32 4.62
CA TYR A 365 -0.97 -1.57 5.55
C TYR A 365 -0.46 -2.05 6.92
N ILE A 366 0.48 -3.00 6.94
CA ILE A 366 1.06 -3.50 8.18
C ILE A 366 1.91 -2.43 8.88
N PHE A 367 2.66 -1.62 8.13
CA PHE A 367 3.46 -0.50 8.63
C PHE A 367 2.58 0.53 9.34
N LEU A 368 1.47 0.93 8.73
CA LEU A 368 0.48 1.80 9.37
C LEU A 368 -0.23 1.12 10.56
N GLY A 369 -0.30 -0.22 10.55
CA GLY A 369 -0.88 -1.01 11.63
C GLY A 369 -0.02 -1.05 12.89
N MET A 370 1.30 -0.94 12.75
CA MET A 370 2.22 -0.95 13.89
C MET A 370 2.49 0.45 14.48
N SER A 371 2.09 1.52 13.81
CA SER A 371 2.38 2.90 14.25
C SER A 371 1.37 3.40 15.29
N PHE A 372 1.54 4.62 15.79
CA PHE A 372 0.54 5.33 16.63
C PHE A 372 -0.24 6.39 15.84
N MET A 373 -0.17 6.34 14.50
CA MET A 373 -0.84 7.30 13.63
C MET A 373 -2.36 7.08 13.52
N THR A 374 -3.05 8.13 13.08
CA THR A 374 -4.51 8.18 12.94
C THR A 374 -5.11 7.22 11.90
N HIS A 375 -4.32 6.75 10.92
CA HIS A 375 -4.82 6.10 9.70
C HIS A 375 -5.70 4.86 9.92
N MET A 376 -5.32 3.95 10.84
CA MET A 376 -6.09 2.72 11.08
C MET A 376 -7.46 2.99 11.68
N SER A 377 -7.56 3.99 12.56
CA SER A 377 -8.84 4.40 13.12
C SER A 377 -9.76 5.03 12.06
N THR A 378 -9.22 5.91 11.22
CA THR A 378 -9.93 6.53 10.10
C THR A 378 -10.44 5.48 9.11
N LEU A 379 -9.59 4.53 8.70
CA LEU A 379 -9.97 3.45 7.80
C LEU A 379 -11.06 2.56 8.40
N THR A 380 -10.92 2.16 9.67
CA THR A 380 -11.89 1.33 10.38
C THR A 380 -13.28 2.01 10.40
N LEU A 381 -13.33 3.30 10.74
CA LEU A 381 -14.57 4.07 10.78
C LEU A 381 -15.17 4.28 9.39
N ALA A 382 -14.36 4.57 8.38
CA ALA A 382 -14.81 4.68 6.99
C ALA A 382 -15.42 3.37 6.47
N LEU A 383 -14.78 2.23 6.76
CA LEU A 383 -15.28 0.91 6.40
C LEU A 383 -16.57 0.55 7.15
N LEU A 384 -16.68 0.90 8.43
CA LEU A 384 -17.89 0.73 9.21
C LEU A 384 -19.06 1.56 8.64
N ALA A 385 -18.80 2.83 8.31
CA ALA A 385 -19.77 3.70 7.66
C ALA A 385 -20.22 3.14 6.31
N ALA A 386 -19.28 2.73 5.46
CA ALA A 386 -19.59 2.13 4.16
C ALA A 386 -20.39 0.82 4.30
N LEU A 387 -20.01 -0.06 5.24
CA LEU A 387 -20.68 -1.34 5.47
C LEU A 387 -22.13 -1.15 5.93
N THR A 388 -22.38 -0.21 6.83
CA THR A 388 -23.74 0.06 7.33
C THR A 388 -24.65 0.63 6.24
N VAL A 389 -24.12 1.53 5.39
CA VAL A 389 -24.82 2.03 4.20
C VAL A 389 -25.11 0.88 3.23
N ALA A 390 -24.12 0.06 2.89
CA ALA A 390 -24.27 -1.09 2.00
C ALA A 390 -25.37 -2.06 2.47
N ARG A 391 -25.30 -2.46 3.76
CA ARG A 391 -26.28 -3.36 4.37
C ARG A 391 -27.67 -2.76 4.47
N SER A 392 -27.77 -1.47 4.77
CA SER A 392 -29.06 -0.78 4.80
C SER A 392 -29.69 -0.72 3.39
N ARG A 393 -28.89 -0.50 2.34
CA ARG A 393 -29.38 -0.55 0.94
C ARG A 393 -29.90 -1.94 0.55
N ARG A 394 -29.29 -3.01 1.05
CA ARG A 394 -29.73 -4.39 0.79
C ARG A 394 -30.96 -4.79 1.61
N THR A 395 -30.97 -4.47 2.90
CA THR A 395 -31.97 -4.97 3.87
C THR A 395 -33.14 -4.01 4.13
N GLY A 396 -32.98 -2.73 3.80
CA GLY A 396 -33.92 -1.67 4.16
C GLY A 396 -33.88 -1.25 5.64
N ASN A 397 -32.90 -1.73 6.42
CA ASN A 397 -32.78 -1.43 7.85
C ASN A 397 -32.50 0.07 8.08
N LEU A 398 -33.36 0.74 8.85
CA LEU A 398 -33.30 2.18 9.11
C LEU A 398 -32.31 2.58 10.20
N TRP A 399 -31.88 1.64 11.05
CA TRP A 399 -31.00 1.90 12.19
C TRP A 399 -29.52 1.78 11.85
N LEU A 400 -29.14 0.91 10.90
CA LEU A 400 -27.73 0.75 10.51
C LEU A 400 -27.07 2.07 10.09
N PRO A 401 -27.71 2.96 9.30
CA PRO A 401 -27.10 4.22 8.91
C PRO A 401 -26.80 5.17 10.08
N TRP A 402 -27.47 5.04 11.23
CA TRP A 402 -27.09 5.80 12.44
C TRP A 402 -25.68 5.44 12.91
N ILE A 403 -25.35 4.14 12.92
CA ILE A 403 -24.01 3.66 13.27
C ILE A 403 -23.00 4.21 12.27
N GLY A 404 -23.33 4.20 10.97
CA GLY A 404 -22.49 4.81 9.94
C GLY A 404 -22.31 6.32 10.14
N GLY A 405 -23.37 7.01 10.58
CA GLY A 405 -23.32 8.43 10.91
C GLY A 405 -22.41 8.69 12.09
N PHE A 406 -22.54 7.94 13.17
CA PHE A 406 -21.64 8.05 14.32
C PHE A 406 -20.19 7.78 13.93
N ALA A 407 -19.95 6.80 13.05
CA ALA A 407 -18.61 6.53 12.55
C ALA A 407 -18.04 7.69 11.71
N LEU A 408 -18.84 8.30 10.83
CA LEU A 408 -18.45 9.50 10.07
C LEU A 408 -18.21 10.71 10.97
N GLY A 409 -19.06 10.92 11.98
CA GLY A 409 -18.89 12.00 12.94
C GLY A 409 -17.61 11.82 13.76
N MET A 410 -17.32 10.59 14.20
CA MET A 410 -16.07 10.28 14.89
C MET A 410 -14.86 10.47 13.99
N MET A 411 -14.98 10.06 12.72
CA MET A 411 -13.96 10.29 11.71
C MET A 411 -13.70 11.79 11.50
N ALA A 412 -14.73 12.65 11.56
CA ALA A 412 -14.57 14.10 11.49
C ALA A 412 -13.81 14.69 12.69
N LEU A 413 -13.88 14.04 13.86
CA LEU A 413 -13.08 14.41 15.04
C LEU A 413 -11.62 13.96 14.94
N ILE A 414 -11.31 13.02 14.04
CA ILE A 414 -9.95 12.49 13.81
C ILE A 414 -9.29 13.23 12.64
N ARG A 415 -9.97 13.25 11.50
CA ARG A 415 -9.48 13.68 10.19
C ARG A 415 -10.63 14.30 9.39
N PRO A 416 -10.88 15.62 9.55
CA PRO A 416 -12.07 16.29 9.01
C PRO A 416 -12.21 16.19 7.49
N MET A 417 -11.10 16.35 6.74
CA MET A 417 -11.13 16.38 5.28
C MET A 417 -11.48 15.03 4.68
N GLU A 418 -10.94 13.96 5.25
CA GLU A 418 -11.26 12.59 4.91
C GLU A 418 -12.72 12.30 5.25
N ALA A 419 -13.20 12.76 6.41
CA ALA A 419 -14.60 12.57 6.81
C ALA A 419 -15.56 13.22 5.82
N VAL A 420 -15.28 14.44 5.37
CA VAL A 420 -16.06 15.11 4.31
C VAL A 420 -16.02 14.31 3.02
N THR A 421 -14.83 13.85 2.60
CA THR A 421 -14.65 13.09 1.35
C THR A 421 -15.49 11.80 1.37
N ILE A 422 -15.40 11.02 2.45
CA ILE A 422 -16.16 9.78 2.60
C ILE A 422 -17.65 10.08 2.78
N ALA A 423 -18.03 11.14 3.51
CA ALA A 423 -19.43 11.54 3.67
C ALA A 423 -20.08 11.93 2.33
N VAL A 424 -19.35 12.60 1.43
CA VAL A 424 -19.82 12.91 0.08
C VAL A 424 -20.01 11.63 -0.73
N ILE A 425 -19.00 10.75 -0.76
CA ILE A 425 -19.06 9.48 -1.52
C ILE A 425 -20.22 8.62 -1.01
N LEU A 426 -20.32 8.41 0.31
CA LEU A 426 -21.38 7.61 0.91
C LEU A 426 -22.75 8.29 0.84
N GLY A 427 -22.80 9.63 0.89
CA GLY A 427 -24.02 10.41 0.72
C GLY A 427 -24.60 10.24 -0.69
N LEU A 428 -23.77 10.38 -1.73
CA LEU A 428 -24.14 10.12 -3.12
C LEU A 428 -24.61 8.67 -3.32
N TRP A 429 -23.90 7.72 -2.72
CA TRP A 429 -24.27 6.31 -2.76
C TRP A 429 -25.59 6.02 -2.04
N ALA A 430 -25.82 6.68 -0.90
CA ALA A 430 -27.04 6.57 -0.10
C ALA A 430 -28.26 7.13 -0.83
N VAL A 431 -28.13 8.23 -1.59
CA VAL A 431 -29.26 8.82 -2.34
C VAL A 431 -29.57 8.11 -3.65
N GLY A 432 -28.75 7.14 -4.07
CA GLY A 432 -29.05 6.23 -5.18
C GLY A 432 -28.07 6.28 -6.36
N LEU A 433 -26.98 7.02 -6.28
CA LEU A 433 -25.95 6.96 -7.31
C LEU A 433 -25.36 5.55 -7.36
N GLY A 434 -25.46 4.88 -8.52
CA GLY A 434 -25.02 3.50 -8.68
C GLY A 434 -25.98 2.45 -8.10
N GLY A 435 -27.29 2.73 -8.01
CA GLY A 435 -28.32 1.68 -7.82
C GLY A 435 -29.42 2.06 -6.82
N ARG A 436 -29.75 1.13 -5.90
CA ARG A 436 -30.83 1.32 -4.92
C ARG A 436 -30.53 2.48 -3.98
N ARG A 437 -31.49 3.38 -3.73
CA ARG A 437 -31.36 4.43 -2.71
C ARG A 437 -31.78 3.93 -1.32
N LEU A 438 -31.23 4.54 -0.28
CA LEU A 438 -31.74 4.41 1.07
C LEU A 438 -33.11 5.10 1.20
N ARG A 439 -33.91 4.65 2.17
CA ARG A 439 -35.15 5.33 2.54
C ARG A 439 -34.81 6.66 3.23
N ALA A 440 -35.65 7.68 3.08
CA ALA A 440 -35.39 9.01 3.64
C ALA A 440 -35.05 8.99 5.16
N PRO A 441 -35.74 8.22 6.03
CA PRO A 441 -35.38 8.14 7.45
C PRO A 441 -33.97 7.55 7.70
N ALA A 442 -33.51 6.66 6.82
CA ALA A 442 -32.16 6.09 6.89
C ALA A 442 -31.10 7.13 6.50
N VAL A 443 -31.36 7.96 5.48
CA VAL A 443 -30.48 9.08 5.12
C VAL A 443 -30.44 10.11 6.26
N LEU A 444 -31.59 10.42 6.85
CA LEU A 444 -31.66 11.29 8.02
C LEU A 444 -30.87 10.73 9.20
N GLY A 445 -30.94 9.42 9.46
CA GLY A 445 -30.15 8.77 10.50
C GLY A 445 -28.63 8.87 10.26
N LEU A 446 -28.18 8.72 9.02
CA LEU A 446 -26.77 8.91 8.64
C LEU A 446 -26.30 10.34 8.92
N VAL A 447 -27.08 11.32 8.45
CA VAL A 447 -26.75 12.75 8.61
C VAL A 447 -26.81 13.17 10.08
N ALA A 448 -27.89 12.83 10.78
CA ALA A 448 -28.08 13.15 12.18
C ALA A 448 -27.00 12.50 13.05
N GLY A 449 -26.67 11.23 12.83
CA GLY A 449 -25.59 10.54 13.54
C GLY A 449 -24.24 11.23 13.33
N THR A 450 -23.95 11.66 12.10
CA THR A 450 -22.72 12.42 11.77
C THR A 450 -22.66 13.73 12.53
N ILE A 451 -23.75 14.50 12.53
CA ILE A 451 -23.84 15.80 13.21
C ILE A 451 -23.72 15.63 14.73
N ILE A 452 -24.39 14.65 15.33
CA ILE A 452 -24.38 14.42 16.78
C ILE A 452 -22.94 14.26 17.28
N ILE A 453 -22.18 13.35 16.68
CA ILE A 453 -20.79 13.11 17.11
C ILE A 453 -19.87 14.23 16.65
N GLY A 454 -19.96 14.67 15.38
CA GLY A 454 -19.09 15.70 14.83
C GLY A 454 -19.23 17.07 15.52
N SER A 455 -20.42 17.39 16.05
CA SER A 455 -20.66 18.64 16.78
C SER A 455 -19.90 18.75 18.09
N ALA A 456 -19.37 17.64 18.63
CA ALA A 456 -18.48 17.65 19.78
C ALA A 456 -17.22 18.51 19.54
N THR A 457 -16.82 18.68 18.28
CA THR A 457 -15.70 19.56 17.90
C THR A 457 -15.97 21.02 18.29
N LEU A 458 -17.23 21.47 18.25
CA LEU A 458 -17.59 22.86 18.60
C LEU A 458 -17.38 23.12 20.09
N ALA A 459 -17.78 22.16 20.94
CA ALA A 459 -17.57 22.24 22.38
C ALA A 459 -16.07 22.16 22.72
N TYR A 460 -15.33 21.28 22.04
CA TYR A 460 -13.88 21.15 22.19
C TYR A 460 -13.16 22.46 21.84
N ASN A 461 -13.44 23.02 20.66
CA ASN A 461 -12.87 24.30 20.20
C ASN A 461 -13.20 25.44 21.16
N ARG A 462 -14.47 25.58 21.58
CA ARG A 462 -14.85 26.62 22.55
C ARG A 462 -14.14 26.48 23.89
N THR A 463 -13.89 25.25 24.33
CA THR A 463 -13.24 25.00 25.63
C THR A 463 -11.77 25.37 25.60
N LEU A 464 -11.07 25.04 24.52
CA LEU A 464 -9.63 25.30 24.40
C LEU A 464 -9.32 26.71 23.89
N MET A 465 -10.09 27.20 22.93
CA MET A 465 -9.81 28.43 22.19
C MET A 465 -10.74 29.59 22.55
N GLY A 466 -11.80 29.36 23.33
CA GLY A 466 -12.84 30.37 23.61
C GLY A 466 -13.82 30.61 22.45
N ASP A 467 -13.53 30.10 21.24
CA ASP A 467 -14.36 30.23 20.03
C ASP A 467 -14.61 28.85 19.39
N VAL A 468 -15.86 28.57 19.01
CA VAL A 468 -16.26 27.33 18.33
C VAL A 468 -15.63 27.17 16.94
N LYS A 469 -15.23 28.27 16.30
CA LYS A 469 -14.71 28.30 14.92
C LYS A 469 -13.19 28.11 14.84
N VAL A 470 -12.47 28.34 15.93
CA VAL A 470 -11.02 28.28 15.96
C VAL A 470 -10.60 26.87 16.37
N PHE A 471 -10.01 26.13 15.43
CA PHE A 471 -9.46 24.82 15.73
C PHE A 471 -8.09 24.97 16.37
N PRO A 472 -7.79 24.25 17.46
CA PRO A 472 -6.47 24.28 18.11
C PRO A 472 -5.30 24.08 17.15
N ILE A 473 -5.42 23.11 16.23
CA ILE A 473 -4.38 22.85 15.23
C ILE A 473 -4.14 24.02 14.29
N MET A 474 -5.18 24.77 13.92
CA MET A 474 -5.05 25.94 13.05
C MET A 474 -4.40 27.10 13.81
N ALA A 475 -4.84 27.36 15.04
CA ALA A 475 -4.25 28.41 15.88
C ALA A 475 -2.77 28.14 16.18
N TYR A 476 -2.43 26.89 16.51
CA TYR A 476 -1.05 26.45 16.67
C TYR A 476 -0.23 26.72 15.40
N THR A 477 -0.71 26.26 14.24
CA THR A 477 0.04 26.47 12.99
C THR A 477 0.13 27.93 12.57
N ASP A 478 -0.89 28.74 12.85
CA ASP A 478 -0.86 30.18 12.56
C ASP A 478 0.20 30.89 13.41
N GLN A 479 0.36 30.45 14.67
CA GLN A 479 1.40 30.96 15.56
C GLN A 479 2.80 30.51 15.16
N GLU A 480 2.99 29.22 14.86
CA GLU A 480 4.32 28.65 14.62
C GLU A 480 4.84 28.87 13.19
N PHE A 481 3.94 28.83 12.21
CA PHE A 481 4.31 28.83 10.78
C PHE A 481 3.76 30.04 10.01
N GLY A 482 2.93 30.86 10.65
CA GLY A 482 2.32 32.04 10.05
C GLY A 482 0.85 31.84 9.67
N VAL A 483 0.11 32.94 9.60
CA VAL A 483 -1.34 32.96 9.35
C VAL A 483 -1.69 32.21 8.07
N ASN A 484 -2.73 31.38 8.13
CA ASN A 484 -3.25 30.55 7.04
C ASN A 484 -2.35 29.37 6.62
N SER A 485 -1.33 29.03 7.41
CA SER A 485 -0.43 27.90 7.12
C SER A 485 -1.16 26.57 6.99
N ASN A 486 -2.19 26.35 7.81
CA ASN A 486 -3.01 25.13 7.79
C ASN A 486 -4.44 25.40 7.30
N ALA A 487 -4.65 26.51 6.61
CA ALA A 487 -5.97 26.84 6.09
C ALA A 487 -6.31 26.02 4.84
N LEU A 488 -7.59 25.66 4.72
CA LEU A 488 -8.08 24.83 3.63
C LEU A 488 -8.20 25.61 2.30
N GLY A 489 -7.95 24.92 1.20
CA GLY A 489 -8.16 25.42 -0.15
C GLY A 489 -6.87 25.84 -0.86
N PHE A 490 -7.04 26.51 -2.00
CA PHE A 490 -5.96 27.02 -2.84
C PHE A 490 -5.84 28.53 -2.66
N GLY A 491 -4.62 29.05 -2.72
CA GLY A 491 -4.34 30.48 -2.60
C GLY A 491 -2.85 30.78 -2.37
N PRO A 492 -2.39 32.00 -2.72
CA PRO A 492 -1.01 32.43 -2.50
C PRO A 492 -0.69 32.63 -1.02
N ASP A 493 -1.71 32.74 -0.17
CA ASP A 493 -1.61 32.92 1.29
C ASP A 493 -1.76 31.59 2.05
N ARG A 494 -1.69 30.43 1.37
CA ARG A 494 -1.84 29.10 1.99
C ARG A 494 -0.48 28.42 2.13
N GLY A 495 -0.35 27.59 3.17
CA GLY A 495 0.89 26.84 3.43
C GLY A 495 1.92 27.63 4.23
N ILE A 496 3.04 26.99 4.52
CA ILE A 496 4.06 27.49 5.48
C ILE A 496 4.98 28.55 4.85
N GLY A 497 4.93 28.74 3.52
CA GLY A 497 5.75 29.76 2.84
C GLY A 497 7.26 29.50 2.94
N TRP A 498 7.68 28.23 2.88
CA TRP A 498 9.10 27.86 2.91
C TRP A 498 9.88 28.58 1.82
N GLN A 499 11.06 29.12 2.14
CA GLN A 499 11.92 29.82 1.16
C GLN A 499 12.35 28.93 -0.02
N LEU A 500 12.29 27.62 0.16
CA LEU A 500 12.65 26.61 -0.85
C LEU A 500 11.44 26.12 -1.66
N ASP A 501 10.23 26.63 -1.39
CA ASP A 501 9.03 26.28 -2.14
C ASP A 501 9.08 26.92 -3.53
N PRO A 502 9.20 26.14 -4.62
CA PRO A 502 9.23 26.69 -5.97
C PRO A 502 7.89 27.30 -6.39
N ASN A 503 6.79 26.94 -5.73
CA ASN A 503 5.44 27.42 -6.02
C ASN A 503 4.75 27.91 -4.73
N PRO A 504 5.13 29.10 -4.20
CA PRO A 504 4.56 29.61 -2.96
C PRO A 504 3.04 29.65 -2.98
N GLY A 505 2.43 29.16 -1.90
CA GLY A 505 1.00 28.99 -1.80
C GLY A 505 0.58 27.54 -1.93
N HIS A 506 -0.72 27.28 -1.98
CA HIS A 506 -1.25 26.00 -2.43
C HIS A 506 -1.93 26.20 -3.78
N THR A 507 -1.43 25.55 -4.83
CA THR A 507 -2.07 25.56 -6.15
C THR A 507 -2.63 24.18 -6.53
N PRO A 508 -3.59 24.11 -7.48
CA PRO A 508 -4.02 22.84 -8.04
C PRO A 508 -2.88 22.04 -8.69
N VAL A 509 -1.84 22.72 -9.19
CA VAL A 509 -0.67 22.07 -9.79
C VAL A 509 0.14 21.36 -8.70
N ASP A 510 0.37 22.00 -7.55
CA ASP A 510 1.07 21.36 -6.42
C ASP A 510 0.29 20.18 -5.87
N ALA A 511 -1.04 20.27 -5.84
CA ALA A 511 -1.88 19.13 -5.47
C ALA A 511 -1.72 17.96 -6.45
N LEU A 512 -1.58 18.21 -7.75
CA LEU A 512 -1.32 17.16 -8.75
C LEU A 512 0.08 16.56 -8.58
N ILE A 513 1.11 17.39 -8.38
CA ILE A 513 2.49 16.95 -8.13
C ILE A 513 2.54 16.11 -6.86
N ASN A 514 2.01 16.60 -5.73
CA ASN A 514 1.96 15.85 -4.48
C ASN A 514 1.15 14.55 -4.60
N SER A 515 0.07 14.55 -5.38
CA SER A 515 -0.70 13.33 -5.65
C SER A 515 0.11 12.29 -6.40
N GLU A 516 0.93 12.72 -7.37
CA GLU A 516 1.86 11.85 -8.09
C GLU A 516 2.97 11.35 -7.16
N LEU A 517 3.62 12.24 -6.40
CA LEU A 517 4.70 11.86 -5.49
C LEU A 517 4.23 10.87 -4.42
N ASN A 518 2.99 11.01 -3.95
CA ASN A 518 2.36 10.05 -3.03
C ASN A 518 2.19 8.64 -3.64
N THR A 519 2.16 8.50 -4.96
CA THR A 519 2.16 7.16 -5.60
C THR A 519 3.50 6.45 -5.51
N PHE A 520 4.59 7.19 -5.28
CA PHE A 520 5.96 6.68 -5.14
C PHE A 520 6.47 6.67 -3.70
N ALA A 521 5.71 7.21 -2.76
CA ALA A 521 6.06 7.28 -1.33
C ALA A 521 5.88 5.93 -0.57
N ILE A 522 5.84 4.79 -1.28
CA ILE A 522 5.58 3.44 -0.72
C ILE A 522 6.89 2.69 -0.48
#